data_AF-A0A8H2LEC1-F1
#
_entry.id   AF-A0A8H2LEC1-F1
#
_cell.length_a   1.000
_cell.length_b   1.000
_cell.length_c   1.000
_cell.angle_alpha   90.00
_cell.angle_beta   90.00
_cell.angle_gamma   90.00
#
_symmetry.space_group_name_H-M   'P 1'
#
loop_
_entity.id
_entity.type
_entity.pdbx_description
1 polymer ?
#
loop_
_entity_poly.entity_id
_entity_poly.type
_entity_poly.pdbx_seq_one_letter_code
_entity_poly.pdbx_strand_id
1 'polypeptide(L)'
;MKRAKVSSEQDWLNLLEEAIANGVKIQVNHRFKYKDRNLGTFLTGAKRKSKPELIKKIEDLGLDFKMHSKDPEDFLMRYIKELRENENPVKQQYITRFNSYILPKKTILKKDTKKELNEVWKEKFGDRRKWTKPETTEDKIMRWKAFRYDEALNPDGKWFHYKRIIGKLYNWVYTRKTNLDRMEAIAHHFNAKEIEELKKEGFFNV
;
A
#
# COMPACT_ATOMS: atom_id res chain seq x y z
N MET A 1 -0.80 -41.29 26.15
CA MET A 1 -1.11 -39.87 25.89
C MET A 1 -0.69 -39.03 27.10
N LYS A 2 0.36 -38.21 27.00
CA LYS A 2 0.76 -37.30 28.11
C LYS A 2 -0.18 -36.10 28.13
N ARG A 3 -0.92 -35.91 29.24
CA ARG A 3 -1.72 -34.70 29.50
C ARG A 3 -0.77 -33.50 29.53
N ALA A 4 -0.99 -32.52 28.66
CA ALA A 4 -0.25 -31.26 28.69
C ALA A 4 -0.47 -30.60 30.04
N LYS A 5 0.62 -30.31 30.75
CA LYS A 5 0.63 -29.55 32.01
C LYS A 5 -0.13 -28.24 31.76
N VAL A 6 -1.15 -27.95 32.57
CA VAL A 6 -1.87 -26.67 32.52
C VAL A 6 -0.86 -25.59 32.90
N SER A 7 -0.24 -24.93 31.92
CA SER A 7 0.64 -23.79 32.21
C SER A 7 -0.20 -22.64 32.72
N SER A 8 0.23 -22.07 33.83
CA SER A 8 -0.43 -20.91 34.45
C SER A 8 -0.32 -19.68 33.54
N GLU A 9 -1.21 -18.70 33.71
CA GLU A 9 -1.13 -17.42 32.98
C GLU A 9 0.24 -16.75 33.20
N GLN A 10 0.80 -16.88 34.41
CA GLN A 10 2.12 -16.36 34.76
C GLN A 10 3.26 -17.09 34.03
N ASP A 11 3.17 -18.41 33.84
CA ASP A 11 4.17 -19.17 33.09
C ASP A 11 4.30 -18.65 31.65
N TRP A 12 3.18 -18.26 31.06
CA TRP A 12 3.16 -17.70 29.70
C TRP A 12 3.70 -16.27 29.65
N LEU A 13 3.43 -15.45 30.67
CA LEU A 13 4.01 -14.11 30.79
C LEU A 13 5.54 -14.17 30.95
N ASN A 14 6.05 -15.05 31.80
CA ASN A 14 7.50 -15.24 31.97
C ASN A 14 8.15 -15.75 30.66
N LEU A 15 7.46 -16.63 29.93
CA LEU A 15 7.95 -17.12 28.64
C LEU A 15 7.95 -16.02 27.56
N LEU A 16 6.98 -15.11 27.61
CA LEU A 16 6.94 -13.93 26.76
C LEU A 16 8.06 -12.96 27.09
N GLU A 17 8.26 -12.63 28.37
CA GLU A 17 9.34 -11.78 28.85
C GLU A 17 10.70 -12.32 28.41
N GLU A 18 10.93 -13.63 28.54
CA GLU A 18 12.16 -14.26 28.08
C GLU A 18 12.34 -14.16 26.55
N ALA A 19 11.26 -14.32 25.77
CA ALA A 19 11.33 -14.15 24.31
C ALA A 19 11.70 -12.70 23.92
N ILE A 20 11.15 -11.72 24.64
CA ILE A 20 11.45 -10.29 24.44
C ILE A 20 12.90 -9.99 24.81
N ALA A 21 13.36 -10.46 25.98
CA ALA A 21 14.73 -10.28 26.45
C ALA A 21 15.76 -10.89 25.48
N ASN A 22 15.42 -12.01 24.84
CA ASN A 22 16.24 -12.66 23.83
C ASN A 22 16.12 -12.03 22.42
N GLY A 23 15.42 -10.89 22.28
CA GLY A 23 15.27 -10.18 21.02
C GLY A 23 14.48 -10.93 19.95
N VAL A 24 13.68 -11.93 20.34
CA VAL A 24 12.91 -12.74 19.40
C VAL A 24 11.79 -11.90 18.80
N LYS A 25 11.68 -11.91 17.46
CA LYS A 25 10.57 -11.25 16.76
C LYS A 25 9.26 -12.01 17.00
N ILE A 26 8.52 -11.56 18.01
CA ILE A 26 7.25 -12.18 18.41
C ILE A 26 6.18 -11.98 17.33
N GLN A 27 5.41 -13.03 17.09
CA GLN A 27 4.28 -13.01 16.16
C GLN A 27 2.99 -13.44 16.88
N VAL A 28 1.96 -12.61 16.79
CA VAL A 28 0.62 -12.93 17.32
C VAL A 28 -0.16 -13.75 16.30
N ASN A 29 0.22 -15.02 16.15
CA ASN A 29 -0.49 -16.00 15.31
C ASN A 29 -0.40 -17.41 15.92
N HIS A 30 -1.33 -18.32 15.58
CA HIS A 30 -1.36 -19.67 16.15
C HIS A 30 -0.16 -20.58 15.80
N ARG A 31 0.72 -20.14 14.89
CA ARG A 31 1.87 -20.90 14.41
C ARG A 31 3.14 -20.55 15.17
N PHE A 32 3.19 -19.39 15.82
CA PHE A 32 4.36 -18.93 16.53
C PHE A 32 4.63 -19.78 17.77
N LYS A 33 5.79 -20.43 17.78
CA LYS A 33 6.30 -21.22 18.89
C LYS A 33 7.59 -20.61 19.41
N TYR A 34 7.75 -20.64 20.72
CA TYR A 34 8.99 -20.30 21.40
C TYR A 34 9.31 -21.40 22.40
N LYS A 35 10.53 -21.96 22.34
CA LYS A 35 10.96 -23.15 23.12
C LYS A 35 9.93 -24.30 23.07
N ASP A 36 9.50 -24.66 21.87
CA ASP A 36 8.49 -25.69 21.57
C ASP A 36 7.09 -25.47 22.19
N ARG A 37 6.87 -24.33 22.84
CA ARG A 37 5.57 -23.93 23.40
C ARG A 37 4.87 -22.96 22.46
N ASN A 38 3.56 -23.13 22.31
CA ASN A 38 2.75 -22.36 21.36
C ASN A 38 2.34 -20.99 21.92
N LEU A 39 3.35 -20.12 22.14
CA LEU A 39 3.18 -18.77 22.69
C LEU A 39 2.22 -17.93 21.83
N GLY A 40 2.21 -18.15 20.51
CA GLY A 40 1.30 -17.47 19.60
C GLY A 40 -0.19 -17.76 19.83
N THR A 41 -0.52 -18.98 20.28
CA THR A 41 -1.90 -19.34 20.66
C THR A 41 -2.33 -18.66 21.96
N PHE A 42 -1.42 -18.51 22.93
CA PHE A 42 -1.66 -17.74 24.15
C PHE A 42 -1.95 -16.26 23.83
N LEU A 43 -1.09 -15.62 23.02
CA LEU A 43 -1.27 -14.23 22.61
C LEU A 43 -2.56 -14.00 21.82
N THR A 44 -2.89 -14.92 20.90
CA THR A 44 -4.14 -14.84 20.13
C THR A 44 -5.36 -15.04 21.03
N GLY A 45 -5.25 -15.92 22.04
CA GLY A 45 -6.29 -16.15 23.05
C GLY A 45 -6.53 -14.94 23.95
N ALA A 46 -5.46 -14.27 24.40
CA ALA A 46 -5.53 -13.05 25.19
C ALA A 46 -6.26 -11.94 24.44
N LYS A 47 -5.94 -11.76 23.15
CA LYS A 47 -6.59 -10.78 22.27
C LYS A 47 -8.07 -11.09 22.00
N ARG A 48 -8.42 -12.37 21.75
CA ARG A 48 -9.80 -12.78 21.41
C ARG A 48 -10.76 -12.72 22.60
N LYS A 49 -10.29 -13.02 23.81
CA LYS A 49 -11.12 -13.05 25.02
C LYS A 49 -11.36 -11.68 25.65
N SER A 50 -10.83 -10.60 25.06
CA SER A 50 -10.91 -9.22 25.58
C SER A 50 -10.67 -9.17 27.09
N LYS A 51 -9.56 -9.74 27.56
CA LYS A 51 -9.11 -9.62 28.95
C LYS A 51 -8.24 -8.36 29.07
N PRO A 52 -8.79 -7.18 29.41
CA PRO A 52 -8.03 -5.92 29.39
C PRO A 52 -6.83 -5.95 30.33
N GLU A 53 -6.95 -6.60 31.49
CA GLU A 53 -5.84 -6.74 32.47
C GLU A 53 -4.67 -7.55 31.92
N LEU A 54 -4.95 -8.64 31.21
CA LEU A 54 -3.91 -9.47 30.60
C LEU A 54 -3.28 -8.79 29.39
N ILE A 55 -4.08 -8.06 28.59
CA ILE A 55 -3.58 -7.25 27.49
C ILE A 55 -2.61 -6.19 28.02
N LYS A 56 -2.99 -5.48 29.08
CA LYS A 56 -2.15 -4.47 29.71
C LYS A 56 -0.83 -5.07 30.22
N LYS A 57 -0.88 -6.20 30.95
CA LYS A 57 0.34 -6.90 31.40
C LYS A 57 1.27 -7.29 30.24
N ILE A 58 0.71 -7.74 29.12
CA ILE A 58 1.48 -8.12 27.93
C ILE A 58 2.08 -6.88 27.23
N GLU A 59 1.33 -5.77 27.16
CA GLU A 59 1.81 -4.49 26.64
C GLU A 59 2.90 -3.88 27.53
N ASP A 60 2.75 -3.97 28.86
CA ASP A 60 3.74 -3.52 29.85
C ASP A 60 5.07 -4.30 29.73
N LEU A 61 5.02 -5.58 29.32
CA LEU A 61 6.21 -6.39 29.01
C LEU A 61 6.90 -5.97 27.70
N GLY A 62 6.29 -5.08 26.90
CA GLY A 62 6.86 -4.56 25.66
C GLY A 62 6.25 -5.14 24.38
N LEU A 63 5.19 -5.97 24.47
CA LEU A 63 4.48 -6.46 23.27
C LEU A 63 3.32 -5.53 22.90
N ASP A 64 3.51 -4.72 21.87
CA ASP A 64 2.44 -3.87 21.33
C ASP A 64 1.45 -4.67 20.45
N PHE A 65 0.25 -4.96 20.96
CA PHE A 65 -0.78 -5.65 20.19
C PHE A 65 -1.28 -4.86 18.97
N LYS A 66 -1.14 -3.53 18.96
CA LYS A 66 -1.43 -2.69 17.81
C LYS A 66 -0.48 -3.01 16.66
N MET A 67 0.75 -3.46 16.95
CA MET A 67 1.68 -3.98 15.93
C MET A 67 1.17 -5.25 15.22
N HIS A 68 0.09 -5.86 15.72
CA HIS A 68 -0.53 -7.06 15.14
C HIS A 68 -2.03 -6.88 14.86
N SER A 69 -2.53 -5.64 14.90
CA SER A 69 -3.91 -5.31 14.58
C SER A 69 -4.16 -5.24 13.07
N LYS A 70 -5.40 -5.58 12.68
CA LYS A 70 -5.91 -5.41 11.30
C LYS A 70 -6.51 -4.01 11.08
N ASP A 71 -6.59 -3.21 12.13
CA ASP A 71 -7.13 -1.86 12.05
C ASP A 71 -6.28 -0.97 11.11
N PRO A 72 -6.91 -0.15 10.26
CA PRO A 72 -6.19 0.72 9.33
C PRO A 72 -5.26 1.73 10.01
N GLU A 73 -5.66 2.25 11.17
CA GLU A 73 -4.91 3.24 11.94
C GLU A 73 -3.67 2.60 12.56
N ASP A 74 -3.84 1.42 13.16
CA ASP A 74 -2.73 0.63 13.70
C ASP A 74 -1.73 0.24 12.61
N PHE A 75 -2.22 -0.12 11.41
CA PHE A 75 -1.36 -0.36 10.26
C PHE A 75 -0.57 0.89 9.86
N LEU A 76 -1.21 2.06 9.84
CA LEU A 76 -0.53 3.31 9.52
C LEU A 76 0.54 3.66 10.55
N MET A 77 0.27 3.51 11.85
CA MET A 77 1.27 3.74 12.91
C MET A 77 2.49 2.82 12.75
N ARG A 78 2.27 1.53 12.47
CA ARG A 78 3.37 0.60 12.13
C ARG A 78 4.18 1.07 10.95
N TYR A 79 3.50 1.48 9.90
CA TYR A 79 4.12 1.94 8.67
C TYR A 79 4.99 3.18 8.91
N ILE A 80 4.51 4.12 9.73
CA ILE A 80 5.25 5.32 10.14
C ILE A 80 6.49 4.93 10.95
N LYS A 81 6.32 4.06 11.97
CA LYS A 81 7.43 3.58 12.79
C LYS A 81 8.51 2.89 11.95
N GLU A 82 8.11 1.96 11.10
CA GLU A 82 9.02 1.24 10.20
C GLU A 82 9.76 2.20 9.26
N LEU A 83 9.08 3.24 8.74
CA LEU A 83 9.74 4.24 7.90
C LEU A 83 10.73 5.09 8.70
N ARG A 84 10.42 5.43 9.96
CA ARG A 84 11.28 6.22 10.85
C ARG A 84 12.55 5.46 11.22
N GLU A 85 12.42 4.19 11.58
CA GLU A 85 13.52 3.33 12.04
C GLU A 85 14.39 2.80 10.89
N ASN A 86 13.88 2.79 9.65
CA ASN A 86 14.68 2.37 8.51
C ASN A 86 15.73 3.43 8.15
N GLU A 87 17.00 3.06 8.26
CA GLU A 87 18.15 3.92 7.92
C GLU A 87 18.25 4.19 6.42
N ASN A 88 17.96 3.18 5.58
CA ASN A 88 18.07 3.25 4.13
C ASN A 88 16.75 2.88 3.44
N PRO A 89 15.69 3.70 3.58
CA PRO A 89 14.38 3.35 3.04
C PRO A 89 14.34 3.48 1.51
N VAL A 90 13.93 2.42 0.82
CA VAL A 90 13.70 2.46 -0.64
C VAL A 90 12.34 3.09 -0.93
N LYS A 91 12.34 4.35 -1.35
CA LYS A 91 11.12 5.16 -1.58
C LYS A 91 10.02 4.43 -2.37
N GLN A 92 10.40 3.73 -3.45
CA GLN A 92 9.43 3.04 -4.31
C GLN A 92 8.70 1.90 -3.58
N GLN A 93 9.37 1.16 -2.69
CA GLN A 93 8.75 0.07 -1.94
C GLN A 93 7.69 0.60 -0.96
N TYR A 94 8.01 1.69 -0.27
CA TYR A 94 7.09 2.40 0.62
C TYR A 94 5.90 2.97 -0.18
N ILE A 95 6.13 3.60 -1.33
CA ILE A 95 5.05 4.09 -2.21
C ILE A 95 4.09 2.96 -2.60
N THR A 96 4.62 1.81 -3.03
CA THR A 96 3.79 0.66 -3.43
C THR A 96 2.93 0.18 -2.26
N ARG A 97 3.53 -0.04 -1.08
CA ARG A 97 2.79 -0.46 0.12
C ARG A 97 1.74 0.56 0.55
N PHE A 98 2.08 1.85 0.53
CA PHE A 98 1.16 2.93 0.85
C PHE A 98 -0.06 2.92 -0.09
N ASN A 99 0.17 2.82 -1.41
CA ASN A 99 -0.90 2.83 -2.40
C ASN A 99 -1.82 1.62 -2.29
N SER A 100 -1.27 0.44 -1.96
CA SER A 100 -2.05 -0.79 -1.84
C SER A 100 -2.88 -0.87 -0.56
N TYR A 101 -2.33 -0.41 0.58
CA TYR A 101 -2.95 -0.69 1.90
C TYR A 101 -3.47 0.55 2.64
N ILE A 102 -2.81 1.70 2.49
CA ILE A 102 -3.12 2.92 3.27
C ILE A 102 -4.05 3.84 2.48
N LEU A 103 -3.69 4.12 1.22
CA LEU A 103 -4.43 5.05 0.37
C LEU A 103 -5.92 4.68 0.19
N PRO A 104 -6.31 3.40 -0.01
CA PRO A 104 -7.72 3.05 -0.16
C PRO A 104 -8.56 3.34 1.10
N LYS A 105 -7.91 3.37 2.26
CA LYS A 105 -8.56 3.55 3.58
C LYS A 105 -8.43 4.98 4.09
N LYS A 106 -7.96 5.92 3.26
CA LYS A 106 -7.69 7.31 3.65
C LYS A 106 -8.86 8.03 4.30
N THR A 107 -10.11 7.66 4.03
CA THR A 107 -11.29 8.32 4.59
C THR A 107 -11.47 8.00 6.08
N ILE A 108 -11.04 6.82 6.51
CA ILE A 108 -11.21 6.30 7.88
C ILE A 108 -10.05 6.76 8.79
N LEU A 109 -8.89 7.05 8.21
CA LEU A 109 -7.68 7.44 8.93
C LEU A 109 -7.78 8.85 9.55
N LYS A 110 -7.30 8.99 10.79
CA LYS A 110 -7.33 10.27 11.52
C LYS A 110 -6.44 11.32 10.85
N LYS A 111 -6.79 12.60 11.02
CA LYS A 111 -6.04 13.71 10.42
C LYS A 111 -4.61 13.82 10.99
N ASP A 112 -4.46 13.61 12.29
CA ASP A 112 -3.17 13.74 12.98
C ASP A 112 -2.17 12.69 12.49
N THR A 113 -2.60 11.44 12.35
CA THR A 113 -1.74 10.35 11.87
C THR A 113 -1.34 10.53 10.40
N LYS A 114 -2.20 11.15 9.57
CA LYS A 114 -1.81 11.56 8.21
C LYS A 114 -0.74 12.65 8.22
N LYS A 115 -0.84 13.59 9.16
CA LYS A 115 0.14 14.66 9.33
C LYS A 115 1.49 14.08 9.75
N GLU A 116 1.50 13.19 10.74
CA GLU A 116 2.70 12.49 11.19
C GLU A 116 3.37 11.71 10.06
N LEU A 117 2.61 10.97 9.25
CA LEU A 117 3.17 10.29 8.09
C LEU A 117 3.86 11.27 7.14
N ASN A 118 3.22 12.41 6.85
CA ASN A 118 3.80 13.39 5.92
C ASN A 118 5.07 14.05 6.47
N GLU A 119 5.19 14.20 7.79
CA GLU A 119 6.39 14.71 8.44
C GLU A 119 7.54 13.70 8.32
N VAL A 120 7.33 12.45 8.73
CA VAL A 120 8.33 11.37 8.61
C VAL A 120 8.71 11.13 7.15
N TRP A 121 7.75 11.20 6.22
CA TRP A 121 8.02 11.07 4.80
C TRP A 121 8.91 12.19 4.28
N LYS A 122 8.65 13.43 4.70
CA LYS A 122 9.45 14.59 4.29
C LYS A 122 10.87 14.51 4.85
N GLU A 123 11.03 14.05 6.08
CA GLU A 123 12.33 13.81 6.69
C GLU A 123 13.14 12.78 5.90
N LYS A 124 12.54 11.65 5.54
CA LYS A 124 13.25 10.54 4.86
C LYS A 124 13.46 10.74 3.36
N PHE A 125 12.55 11.45 2.68
CA PHE A 125 12.54 11.52 1.21
C PHE A 125 12.57 12.94 0.63
N GLY A 126 12.56 13.98 1.46
CA GLY A 126 12.61 15.38 1.06
C GLY A 126 11.31 15.94 0.47
N ASP A 127 10.25 15.16 0.33
CA ASP A 127 8.97 15.57 -0.23
C ASP A 127 7.76 15.17 0.62
N ARG A 128 6.57 15.68 0.29
CA ARG A 128 5.33 15.29 0.97
C ARG A 128 4.63 14.16 0.23
N ARG A 129 4.13 13.16 0.95
CA ARG A 129 3.33 12.09 0.35
C ARG A 129 1.98 12.62 -0.13
N LYS A 130 1.66 12.34 -1.40
CA LYS A 130 0.34 12.61 -1.96
C LYS A 130 -0.66 11.56 -1.50
N TRP A 131 -1.80 12.02 -0.99
CA TRP A 131 -2.96 11.20 -0.58
C TRP A 131 -3.99 11.00 -1.70
N THR A 132 -3.55 11.22 -2.93
CA THR A 132 -4.33 11.00 -4.15
C THR A 132 -3.78 9.80 -4.89
N LYS A 133 -4.67 9.03 -5.52
CA LYS A 133 -4.28 7.89 -6.35
C LYS A 133 -3.42 8.41 -7.50
N PRO A 134 -2.22 7.87 -7.74
CA PRO A 134 -1.50 8.17 -8.96
C PRO A 134 -2.34 7.66 -10.13
N GLU A 135 -2.41 8.47 -11.18
CA GLU A 135 -3.12 8.11 -12.41
C GLU A 135 -2.43 6.90 -13.04
N THR A 136 -3.15 5.79 -13.18
CA THR A 136 -2.66 4.56 -13.80
C THR A 136 -2.58 4.71 -15.32
N THR A 137 -1.92 3.76 -15.99
CA THR A 137 -1.93 3.70 -17.46
C THR A 137 -3.35 3.57 -17.99
N GLU A 138 -4.18 2.75 -17.32
CA GLU A 138 -5.58 2.54 -17.68
C GLU A 138 -6.41 3.82 -17.49
N ASP A 139 -6.22 4.54 -16.37
CA ASP A 139 -6.87 5.84 -16.15
C ASP A 139 -6.54 6.83 -17.29
N LYS A 140 -5.29 6.83 -17.77
CA LYS A 140 -4.86 7.68 -18.89
C LYS A 140 -5.46 7.24 -20.22
N ILE A 141 -5.57 5.94 -20.48
CA ILE A 141 -6.23 5.40 -21.69
C ILE A 141 -7.70 5.80 -21.70
N MET A 142 -8.42 5.61 -20.58
CA MET A 142 -9.83 6.01 -20.48
C MET A 142 -10.02 7.49 -20.76
N ARG A 143 -9.18 8.35 -20.18
CA ARG A 143 -9.23 9.79 -20.45
C ARG A 143 -8.85 10.15 -21.89
N TRP A 144 -7.94 9.40 -22.49
CA TRP A 144 -7.55 9.61 -23.88
C TRP A 144 -8.68 9.24 -24.84
N LYS A 145 -9.37 8.13 -24.59
CA LYS A 145 -10.60 7.78 -25.32
C LYS A 145 -11.71 8.80 -25.09
N ALA A 146 -11.92 9.24 -23.84
CA ALA A 146 -12.90 10.29 -23.54
C ALA A 146 -12.59 11.57 -24.33
N PHE A 147 -11.33 11.99 -24.39
CA PHE A 147 -10.88 13.11 -25.22
C PHE A 147 -11.15 12.90 -26.72
N ARG A 148 -10.95 11.69 -27.23
CA ARG A 148 -11.22 11.35 -28.63
C ARG A 148 -12.70 11.53 -29.01
N TYR A 149 -13.62 11.21 -28.09
CA TYR A 149 -15.07 11.25 -28.33
C TYR A 149 -15.76 12.51 -27.78
N ASP A 150 -15.01 13.44 -27.17
CA ASP A 150 -15.55 14.71 -26.66
C ASP A 150 -15.62 15.73 -27.80
N GLU A 151 -16.79 15.87 -28.42
CA GLU A 151 -17.02 16.78 -29.55
C GLU A 151 -16.86 18.27 -29.18
N ALA A 152 -17.04 18.62 -27.90
CA ALA A 152 -16.90 20.01 -27.44
C ALA A 152 -15.42 20.41 -27.33
N LEU A 153 -14.56 19.49 -26.87
CA LEU A 153 -13.12 19.74 -26.73
C LEU A 153 -12.29 19.33 -27.95
N ASN A 154 -12.76 18.35 -28.72
CA ASN A 154 -12.06 17.75 -29.86
C ASN A 154 -13.04 17.53 -31.03
N PRO A 155 -13.51 18.61 -31.67
CA PRO A 155 -14.47 18.53 -32.77
C PRO A 155 -13.93 17.76 -33.98
N ASP A 156 -12.60 17.77 -34.18
CA ASP A 156 -11.93 17.03 -35.25
C ASP A 156 -11.90 15.51 -34.98
N GLY A 157 -12.18 15.07 -33.75
CA GLY A 157 -12.11 13.67 -33.35
C GLY A 157 -10.72 13.06 -33.53
N LYS A 158 -9.64 13.82 -33.33
CA LYS A 158 -8.28 13.30 -33.48
C LYS A 158 -7.80 12.58 -32.21
N TRP A 159 -7.01 11.53 -32.38
CA TRP A 159 -6.31 10.88 -31.28
C TRP A 159 -5.13 11.72 -30.77
N PHE A 160 -4.54 12.58 -31.60
CA PHE A 160 -3.49 13.51 -31.17
C PHE A 160 -3.80 14.98 -31.47
N HIS A 161 -3.56 15.84 -30.48
CA HIS A 161 -3.71 17.29 -30.65
C HIS A 161 -2.64 18.07 -29.87
N TYR A 162 -2.48 19.36 -30.19
CA TYR A 162 -1.62 20.29 -29.46
C TYR A 162 -1.91 20.31 -27.95
N LYS A 163 -0.86 20.54 -27.16
CA LYS A 163 -0.90 20.57 -25.69
C LYS A 163 -1.98 21.49 -25.09
N ARG A 164 -2.30 22.60 -25.77
CA ARG A 164 -3.36 23.53 -25.34
C ARG A 164 -4.77 22.90 -25.34
N ILE A 165 -4.99 21.86 -26.15
CA ILE A 165 -6.30 21.20 -26.31
C ILE A 165 -6.33 19.91 -25.47
N ILE A 166 -5.41 18.97 -25.71
CA ILE A 166 -5.37 17.68 -25.01
C ILE A 166 -4.83 17.77 -23.57
N GLY A 167 -4.22 18.90 -23.21
CA GLY A 167 -3.79 19.23 -21.87
C GLY A 167 -2.72 18.30 -21.30
N LYS A 168 -2.96 17.79 -20.09
CA LYS A 168 -2.00 16.98 -19.31
C LYS A 168 -1.65 15.63 -19.96
N LEU A 169 -2.48 15.15 -20.89
CA LEU A 169 -2.23 13.92 -21.63
C LEU A 169 -1.18 14.08 -22.75
N TYR A 170 -0.88 15.32 -23.19
CA TYR A 170 -0.05 15.59 -24.36
C TYR A 170 1.26 14.80 -24.41
N ASN A 171 2.10 14.92 -23.37
CA ASN A 171 3.40 14.25 -23.34
C ASN A 171 3.24 12.71 -23.35
N TRP A 172 2.21 12.21 -22.68
CA TRP A 172 1.95 10.78 -22.58
C TRP A 172 1.50 10.20 -23.92
N VAL A 173 0.61 10.90 -24.65
CA VAL A 173 0.17 10.51 -25.99
C VAL A 173 1.29 10.69 -27.02
N TYR A 174 2.01 11.81 -26.97
CA TYR A 174 3.14 12.08 -27.86
C TYR A 174 4.21 10.99 -27.79
N THR A 175 4.57 10.54 -26.57
CA THR A 175 5.53 9.44 -26.39
C THR A 175 5.08 8.14 -27.07
N ARG A 176 3.77 7.86 -27.10
CA ARG A 176 3.22 6.67 -27.77
C ARG A 176 3.18 6.85 -29.28
N LYS A 177 2.95 8.07 -29.74
CA LYS A 177 3.03 8.40 -31.17
C LYS A 177 4.46 8.24 -31.71
N THR A 178 5.47 8.56 -30.91
CA THR A 178 6.88 8.51 -31.35
C THR A 178 7.61 7.22 -31.00
N ASN A 179 7.05 6.37 -30.12
CA ASN A 179 7.66 5.12 -29.71
C ASN A 179 6.66 3.97 -29.83
N LEU A 180 6.93 3.09 -30.81
CA LEU A 180 6.08 1.96 -31.16
C LEU A 180 5.91 0.98 -30.00
N ASP A 181 7.00 0.59 -29.32
CA ASP A 181 6.94 -0.36 -28.19
C ASP A 181 5.98 0.12 -27.08
N ARG A 182 5.97 1.44 -26.81
CA ARG A 182 5.08 2.04 -25.81
C ARG A 182 3.62 2.05 -26.26
N MET A 183 3.36 2.12 -27.55
CA MET A 183 2.02 2.04 -28.14
C MET A 183 1.52 0.59 -28.18
N GLU A 184 2.36 -0.35 -28.62
CA GLU A 184 2.04 -1.78 -28.68
C GLU A 184 1.69 -2.34 -27.30
N ALA A 185 2.41 -1.92 -26.26
CA ALA A 185 2.13 -2.31 -24.88
C ALA A 185 0.70 -2.00 -24.40
N ILE A 186 -0.01 -1.08 -25.06
CA ILE A 186 -1.39 -0.70 -24.72
C ILE A 186 -2.40 -0.99 -25.83
N ALA A 187 -1.98 -1.56 -26.96
CA ALA A 187 -2.84 -1.78 -28.14
C ALA A 187 -4.07 -2.65 -27.82
N HIS A 188 -3.93 -3.63 -26.92
CA HIS A 188 -5.01 -4.50 -26.47
C HIS A 188 -6.19 -3.77 -25.78
N HIS A 189 -6.01 -2.51 -25.38
CA HIS A 189 -7.09 -1.70 -24.81
C HIS A 189 -7.98 -1.03 -25.86
N PHE A 190 -7.63 -1.10 -27.16
CA PHE A 190 -8.35 -0.46 -28.25
C PHE A 190 -9.08 -1.51 -29.10
N ASN A 191 -10.27 -1.16 -29.58
CA ASN A 191 -11.00 -2.03 -30.49
C ASN A 191 -10.44 -1.90 -31.93
N ALA A 192 -10.86 -2.81 -32.82
CA ALA A 192 -10.35 -2.84 -34.20
C ALA A 192 -10.54 -1.50 -34.94
N LYS A 193 -11.67 -0.81 -34.75
CA LYS A 193 -11.94 0.50 -35.36
C LYS A 193 -10.96 1.56 -34.84
N GLU A 194 -10.78 1.62 -33.52
CA GLU A 194 -9.86 2.57 -32.89
C GLU A 194 -8.41 2.35 -33.31
N ILE A 195 -7.99 1.08 -33.45
CA ILE A 195 -6.66 0.73 -33.94
C ILE A 195 -6.45 1.23 -35.38
N GLU A 196 -7.43 1.07 -36.27
CA GLU A 196 -7.34 1.59 -37.64
C GLU A 196 -7.27 3.12 -37.69
N GLU A 197 -8.00 3.81 -36.82
CA GLU A 197 -7.89 5.28 -36.69
C GLU A 197 -6.50 5.70 -36.19
N LEU A 198 -5.96 5.00 -35.19
CA LEU A 198 -4.63 5.25 -34.64
C LEU A 198 -3.51 5.00 -35.68
N LYS A 199 -3.65 3.97 -36.52
CA LYS A 199 -2.75 3.72 -37.66
C LYS A 199 -2.76 4.89 -38.64
N LYS A 200 -3.95 5.36 -39.03
CA LYS A 200 -4.10 6.52 -39.94
C LYS A 200 -3.46 7.79 -39.39
N GLU A 201 -3.44 7.96 -38.06
CA GLU A 201 -2.79 9.09 -37.39
C GLU A 201 -1.29 8.90 -37.11
N GLY A 202 -0.70 7.77 -37.52
CA GLY A 202 0.73 7.48 -37.40
C GLY A 202 1.18 7.05 -36.01
N PHE A 203 0.32 6.38 -35.23
CA PHE A 203 0.70 5.77 -33.95
C PHE A 203 1.32 4.38 -34.09
N PHE A 204 1.10 3.75 -35.24
CA PHE A 204 1.71 2.47 -35.60
C PHE A 204 2.48 2.69 -36.89
N ASN A 205 3.60 1.99 -37.06
CA ASN A 205 4.24 1.89 -38.36
C ASN A 205 3.27 1.12 -39.28
N VAL A 206 2.85 1.78 -40.36
CA VAL A 206 2.05 1.18 -41.42
C VAL A 206 2.99 0.46 -42.39
#